data_AF-A0AA96VPK0-F1
#
_entry.id   AF-A0AA96VPK0-F1
#
_cell.length_a   1.000
_cell.length_b   1.000
_cell.length_c   1.000
_cell.angle_alpha   90.00
_cell.angle_beta   90.00
_cell.angle_gamma   90.00
#
_symmetry.space_group_name_H-M   'P 1'
#
loop_
_entity.id
_entity.type
_entity.pdbx_description
1 polymer ?
#
loop_
_entity_poly.entity_id
_entity_poly.type
_entity_poly.pdbx_seq_one_letter_code
_entity_poly.pdbx_strand_id
1 'polypeptide(L)'
;MVDQWLRNASNHFGELESSFLRGRQRGKEEGRLEGLAEGRLEGSIQKSLEVAQRLLNRGLDIEDVLEITGLTSEQLAHLSQDHQF
;
A
#
# COMPACT_ATOMS: atom_id res chain seq x y z
N MET A 1 -6.25 -51.54 19.07
CA MET A 1 -7.09 -50.40 19.50
C MET A 1 -6.26 -49.15 19.81
N VAL A 2 -5.09 -49.27 20.44
CA VAL A 2 -4.14 -48.14 20.67
C VAL A 2 -3.56 -47.52 19.39
N ASP A 3 -3.38 -48.31 18.33
CA ASP A 3 -2.85 -47.88 17.03
C ASP A 3 -3.67 -46.84 16.26
N GLN A 4 -4.99 -46.82 16.46
CA GLN A 4 -5.89 -45.89 15.76
C GLN A 4 -5.88 -44.51 16.44
N TRP A 5 -5.72 -44.48 17.77
CA TRP A 5 -5.68 -43.26 18.57
C TRP A 5 -4.39 -42.48 18.33
N LEU A 6 -3.25 -43.18 18.28
CA LEU A 6 -1.95 -42.58 17.96
C LEU A 6 -1.89 -41.99 16.54
N ARG A 7 -2.56 -42.65 15.57
CA ARG A 7 -2.70 -42.14 14.20
C ARG A 7 -3.60 -40.89 14.14
N ASN A 8 -4.77 -40.93 14.77
CA ASN A 8 -5.67 -39.77 14.79
C ASN A 8 -5.07 -38.56 15.53
N ALA A 9 -4.36 -38.79 16.64
CA ALA A 9 -3.68 -37.73 17.38
C ALA A 9 -2.54 -37.09 16.55
N SER A 10 -1.76 -37.90 15.82
CA SER A 10 -0.71 -37.39 14.92
C SER A 10 -1.29 -36.60 13.75
N ASN A 11 -2.39 -37.06 13.15
CA ASN A 11 -3.07 -36.35 12.06
C ASN A 11 -3.64 -35.01 12.54
N HIS A 12 -4.25 -34.98 13.72
CA HIS A 12 -4.80 -33.74 14.29
C HIS A 12 -3.73 -32.69 14.58
N PHE A 13 -2.56 -33.11 15.08
CA PHE A 13 -1.43 -32.21 15.32
C PHE A 13 -0.87 -31.64 14.01
N GLY A 14 -0.70 -32.49 12.97
CA GLY A 14 -0.26 -32.04 11.65
C GLY A 14 -1.24 -31.09 10.96
N GLU A 15 -2.54 -31.29 11.15
CA GLU A 15 -3.58 -30.37 10.66
C GLU A 15 -3.51 -29.00 11.34
N LEU A 16 -3.31 -28.96 12.66
CA LEU A 16 -3.17 -27.71 13.41
C LEU A 16 -1.90 -26.95 12.99
N GLU A 17 -0.76 -27.62 12.90
CA GLU A 17 0.51 -27.02 12.49
C GLU A 17 0.43 -26.48 11.06
N SER A 18 -0.13 -27.27 10.14
CA SER A 18 -0.30 -26.83 8.75
C SER A 18 -1.30 -25.67 8.62
N SER A 19 -2.36 -25.63 9.42
CA SER A 19 -3.29 -24.51 9.47
C SER A 19 -2.62 -23.22 9.96
N PHE A 20 -1.84 -23.32 11.04
CA PHE A 20 -1.09 -22.19 11.60
C PHE A 20 -0.06 -21.63 10.61
N LEU A 21 0.72 -22.52 9.97
CA LEU A 21 1.69 -22.13 8.96
C LEU A 21 1.03 -21.46 7.75
N ARG A 22 -0.10 -22.01 7.28
CA ARG A 22 -0.89 -21.41 6.18
C ARG A 22 -1.42 -20.02 6.56
N GLY A 23 -1.98 -19.86 7.76
CA GLY A 23 -2.47 -18.57 8.25
C GLY A 23 -1.35 -17.52 8.32
N ARG A 24 -0.19 -17.90 8.85
CA ARG A 24 0.98 -17.02 8.92
C ARG A 24 1.52 -16.64 7.53
N GLN A 25 1.55 -17.58 6.58
CA GLN A 25 1.96 -17.27 5.21
C GLN A 25 0.97 -16.34 4.51
N ARG A 26 -0.34 -16.59 4.64
CA ARG A 26 -1.37 -15.71 4.10
C ARG A 26 -1.26 -14.29 4.65
N GLY A 27 -1.18 -14.12 5.97
CA GLY A 27 -1.05 -12.79 6.56
C GLY A 27 0.21 -12.04 6.12
N LYS A 28 1.32 -12.75 5.86
CA LYS A 28 2.52 -12.13 5.27
C LYS A 28 2.34 -11.73 3.82
N GLU A 29 1.70 -12.57 3.02
CA GLU A 29 1.42 -12.28 1.61
C GLU A 29 0.46 -11.09 1.49
N GLU A 30 -0.64 -11.11 2.23
CA GLU A 30 -1.65 -10.05 2.28
C GLU A 30 -1.02 -8.72 2.71
N GLY A 31 -0.33 -8.68 3.86
CA GLY A 31 0.33 -7.46 4.32
C GLY A 31 1.40 -6.92 3.37
N ARG A 32 2.12 -7.80 2.64
CA ARG A 32 3.08 -7.38 1.61
C ARG A 32 2.36 -6.78 0.39
N LEU A 33 1.26 -7.39 -0.05
CA LEU A 33 0.49 -6.91 -1.19
C LEU A 33 -0.17 -5.56 -0.88
N GLU A 34 -0.79 -5.42 0.29
CA GLU A 34 -1.39 -4.18 0.76
C GLU A 34 -0.34 -3.08 0.86
N GLY A 35 0.77 -3.31 1.56
CA GLY A 35 1.83 -2.31 1.69
C GLY A 35 2.48 -1.89 0.36
N LEU A 36 2.58 -2.81 -0.62
CA LEU A 36 3.07 -2.47 -1.96
C LEU A 36 2.06 -1.66 -2.77
N ALA A 37 0.76 -1.92 -2.61
CA ALA A 37 -0.29 -1.16 -3.27
C ALA A 37 -0.38 0.26 -2.71
N GLU A 38 -0.42 0.38 -1.38
CA GLU A 38 -0.43 1.67 -0.67
C GLU A 38 0.81 2.48 -0.99
N GLY A 39 2.02 1.90 -0.82
CA GLY A 39 3.26 2.61 -1.09
C GLY A 39 3.42 3.05 -2.56
N ARG A 40 2.86 2.31 -3.51
CA ARG A 40 2.84 2.71 -4.92
C ARG A 40 1.90 3.90 -5.16
N LEU A 41 0.71 3.88 -4.56
CA LEU A 41 -0.25 4.98 -4.66
C LEU A 41 0.30 6.25 -4.02
N GLU A 42 0.79 6.16 -2.79
CA GLU A 42 1.43 7.26 -2.07
C GLU A 42 2.62 7.83 -2.86
N GLY A 43 3.51 6.96 -3.35
CA GLY A 43 4.67 7.39 -4.13
C GLY A 43 4.29 8.05 -5.46
N SER A 44 3.22 7.59 -6.12
CA SER A 44 2.71 8.22 -7.34
C SER A 44 2.15 9.61 -7.06
N ILE A 45 1.35 9.75 -6.00
CA ILE A 45 0.79 11.05 -5.59
C ILE A 45 1.92 12.00 -5.21
N GLN A 46 2.87 11.55 -4.38
CA GLN A 46 4.02 12.36 -3.97
C GLN A 46 4.83 12.86 -5.16
N LYS A 47 5.07 12.00 -6.16
CA LYS A 47 5.77 12.38 -7.38
C LYS A 47 5.01 13.44 -8.18
N SER A 48 3.69 13.29 -8.36
CA SER A 48 2.86 14.29 -9.04
C SER A 48 2.89 15.64 -8.32
N LEU A 49 2.83 15.62 -6.99
CA LEU A 49 2.94 16.80 -6.13
C LEU A 49 4.30 17.50 -6.26
N GLU A 50 5.40 16.75 -6.24
CA GLU A 50 6.75 17.31 -6.46
C GLU A 50 6.89 17.96 -7.84
N VAL A 51 6.34 17.33 -8.88
CA VAL A 51 6.36 17.89 -10.23
C VAL A 51 5.55 19.18 -10.26
N ALA A 52 4.34 19.19 -9.69
CA ALA A 52 3.50 20.38 -9.61
C ALA A 52 4.22 21.55 -8.94
N GLN A 53 4.88 21.30 -7.79
CA GLN A 53 5.65 22.33 -7.09
C GLN A 53 6.79 22.89 -7.95
N ARG A 54 7.51 22.02 -8.67
CA ARG A 54 8.61 22.45 -9.56
C ARG A 54 8.11 23.27 -10.75
N LEU A 55 6.90 23.01 -11.23
CA LEU A 55 6.29 23.77 -12.32
C LEU A 55 5.79 25.14 -11.84
N LEU A 56 5.13 25.20 -10.68
CA LEU A 56 4.72 26.46 -10.05
C LEU A 56 5.93 27.35 -9.73
N ASN A 57 7.01 26.77 -9.18
CA ASN A 57 8.25 27.51 -8.91
C ASN A 57 8.93 28.03 -10.19
N ARG A 58 8.63 27.44 -11.36
CA ARG A 58 9.09 27.92 -12.67
C ARG A 58 8.18 29.01 -13.26
N GLY A 59 7.10 29.37 -12.57
CA GLY A 59 6.16 30.40 -13.01
C GLY A 59 5.16 29.91 -14.05
N LEU A 60 4.91 28.60 -14.16
CA LEU A 60 3.79 28.09 -14.96
C LEU A 60 2.47 28.41 -14.26
N ASP A 61 1.43 28.63 -15.06
CA ASP A 61 0.08 28.87 -14.52
C ASP A 61 -0.51 27.59 -13.94
N ILE A 62 -1.44 27.78 -13.00
CA ILE A 62 -2.10 26.69 -12.29
C ILE A 62 -2.84 25.77 -13.27
N GLU A 63 -3.48 26.31 -14.30
CA GLU A 63 -4.18 25.51 -15.32
C GLU A 63 -3.23 24.55 -16.07
N ASP A 64 -2.08 25.05 -16.51
CA ASP A 64 -1.04 24.23 -17.18
C ASP A 64 -0.48 23.15 -16.24
N VAL A 65 -0.30 23.49 -14.96
CA VAL A 65 0.17 22.54 -13.95
C VAL A 65 -0.82 21.41 -13.73
N LEU A 66 -2.12 21.71 -13.68
CA LEU A 66 -3.18 20.70 -13.56
C LEU A 66 -3.20 19.78 -14.79
N GLU A 67 -3.05 20.32 -16.00
CA GLU A 67 -3.00 19.54 -17.23
C GLU A 67 -1.76 18.62 -17.28
N ILE A 68 -0.58 19.13 -16.93
CA ILE A 68 0.68 18.38 -17.01
C ILE A 68 0.76 17.29 -15.93
N THR A 69 0.27 17.57 -14.72
CA THR A 69 0.40 16.64 -13.58
C THR A 69 -0.79 15.70 -13.42
N GLY A 70 -1.91 16.01 -14.07
CA GLY A 70 -3.16 15.28 -13.93
C GLY A 70 -3.78 15.39 -12.53
N LEU A 71 -3.32 16.35 -11.72
CA LEU A 71 -3.89 16.66 -10.42
C LEU A 71 -5.19 17.44 -10.58
N THR A 72 -6.09 17.31 -9.60
CA THR A 72 -7.27 18.18 -9.51
C THR A 72 -6.90 19.51 -8.85
N SER A 73 -7.72 20.54 -9.10
CA SER A 73 -7.57 21.85 -8.45
C SER A 73 -7.57 21.75 -6.93
N GLU A 74 -8.39 20.86 -6.36
CA GLU A 74 -8.41 20.57 -4.91
C GLU A 74 -7.08 19.99 -4.44
N GLN A 75 -6.54 18.98 -5.13
CA GLN A 75 -5.26 18.36 -4.78
C GLN A 75 -4.09 19.35 -4.83
N LEU A 76 -4.11 20.25 -5.82
CA LEU A 76 -3.11 21.31 -5.94
C LEU A 76 -3.30 22.42 -4.89
N ALA A 77 -4.54 22.73 -4.51
CA ALA A 77 -4.83 23.68 -3.43
C ALA A 77 -4.30 23.17 -2.09
N HIS A 78 -4.46 21.88 -1.79
CA HIS A 78 -3.89 21.26 -0.60
C HIS A 78 -2.35 21.33 -0.58
N LEU A 79 -1.69 21.10 -1.73
CA LEU A 79 -0.23 21.26 -1.87
C LEU A 79 0.26 22.65 -1.44
N SER A 80 -0.48 23.69 -1.82
CA SER A 80 -0.10 25.09 -1.57
C SER A 80 -0.23 25.49 -0.09
N GLN A 81 -1.04 24.77 0.68
CA GLN A 81 -1.24 25.02 2.12
C GLN A 81 -0.19 24.34 3.00
N ASP A 82 0.40 23.22 2.55
CA ASP A 82 1.36 22.44 3.35
C ASP A 82 2.75 23.10 3.51
N HIS A 83 3.03 24.19 2.79
CA HIS A 83 4.31 24.95 2.88
C HIS A 83 4.21 26.27 3.68
N GLN A 84 3.20 26.46 4.54
CA GLN A 84 3.06 27.65 5.40
C GLN A 84 3.60 27.51 6.84
N PHE A 85 4.54 26.59 7.12
CA PHE A 85 5.22 26.50 8.41
C PHE A 85 6.75 26.59 8.30
#